data_AF-A0A430PXK4-F1
#
_entry.id   AF-A0A430PXK4-F1
#
_cell.length_a   1.000
_cell.length_b   1.000
_cell.length_c   1.000
_cell.angle_alpha   90.00
_cell.angle_beta   90.00
_cell.angle_gamma   90.00
#
_symmetry.space_group_name_H-M   'P 1'
#
loop_
_entity.id
_entity.type
_entity.pdbx_description
1 polymer ?
#
loop_
_entity_poly.entity_id
_entity_poly.type
_entity_poly.pdbx_seq_one_letter_code
_entity_poly.pdbx_strand_id
1 'polypeptide(L)'
;MNYQLLLQSLSSNLLKEAQKFTDYNMRAYFMRKINKTFKNLSQVEDPKILETGIKKNEELLGVLTRQVTLNNIYPSGKSVIE
;
A
#
# COMPACT_ATOMS: atom_id res chain seq x y z
N MET A 1 15.06 16.03 -7.29
CA MET A 1 14.64 14.94 -6.38
C MET A 1 14.39 13.70 -7.23
N ASN A 2 14.93 12.53 -6.88
CA ASN A 2 14.76 11.32 -7.72
C ASN A 2 13.44 10.61 -7.34
N TYR A 3 12.36 10.95 -8.04
CA TYR A 3 11.02 10.40 -7.75
C TYR A 3 10.92 8.88 -8.00
N GLN A 4 11.74 8.32 -8.89
CA GLN A 4 11.68 6.89 -9.20
C GLN A 4 12.14 6.04 -8.02
N LEU A 5 13.23 6.44 -7.35
CA LEU A 5 13.69 5.77 -6.12
C LEU A 5 12.68 5.92 -4.98
N LEU A 6 12.06 7.10 -4.85
CA LEU A 6 11.05 7.37 -3.82
C LEU A 6 9.78 6.53 -4.03
N LEU A 7 9.31 6.40 -5.27
CA LEU A 7 8.20 5.52 -5.61
C LEU A 7 8.52 4.05 -5.30
N GLN A 8 9.74 3.60 -5.60
CA GLN A 8 10.16 2.23 -5.31
C GLN A 8 10.24 1.95 -3.80
N SER A 9 10.81 2.86 -3.02
CA SER A 9 10.91 2.68 -1.56
C SER A 9 9.53 2.73 -0.88
N LEU A 10 8.68 3.68 -1.26
CA LEU A 10 7.34 3.82 -0.70
C LEU A 10 6.43 2.64 -1.07
N SER A 11 6.47 2.18 -2.33
CA SER A 11 5.73 0.98 -2.74
C SER A 11 6.18 -0.27 -2.00
N SER A 12 7.50 -0.44 -1.84
CA SER A 12 8.06 -1.56 -1.08
C SER A 12 7.61 -1.56 0.38
N ASN A 13 7.58 -0.38 1.02
CA ASN A 13 7.10 -0.24 2.40
C ASN A 13 5.61 -0.56 2.52
N LEU A 14 4.79 -0.05 1.60
CA LEU A 14 3.35 -0.34 1.56
C LEU A 14 3.07 -1.82 1.32
N LEU A 15 3.79 -2.48 0.40
CA LEU A 15 3.63 -3.91 0.13
C LEU A 15 4.03 -4.76 1.33
N LYS A 16 5.16 -4.43 1.99
CA LYS A 16 5.59 -5.10 3.22
C LYS A 16 4.55 -4.97 4.33
N GLU A 17 3.93 -3.80 4.46
CA GLU A 17 2.88 -3.59 5.45
C GLU A 17 1.60 -4.35 5.09
N ALA A 18 1.17 -4.29 3.83
CA ALA A 18 0.01 -5.05 3.35
C ALA A 18 0.17 -6.56 3.51
N GLN A 19 1.39 -7.10 3.41
CA GLN A 19 1.64 -8.52 3.61
C GLN A 19 1.37 -9.00 5.04
N LYS A 20 1.37 -8.09 6.02
CA LYS A 20 1.15 -8.42 7.45
C LYS A 20 -0.33 -8.62 7.82
N PHE A 21 -1.28 -8.32 6.93
CA PHE A 21 -2.69 -8.64 7.17
C PHE A 21 -2.85 -10.15 7.31
N THR A 22 -3.49 -10.61 8.38
CA THR A 22 -3.87 -12.03 8.55
C THR A 22 -5.04 -12.38 7.64
N ASP A 23 -5.98 -11.45 7.43
CA ASP A 23 -7.10 -11.62 6.51
C ASP A 23 -6.63 -11.70 5.04
N TYR A 24 -6.91 -12.82 4.37
CA TYR A 24 -6.59 -13.03 2.96
C TYR A 24 -7.09 -11.92 2.04
N ASN A 25 -8.36 -11.55 2.17
CA ASN A 25 -9.04 -10.64 1.27
C ASN A 25 -8.45 -9.25 1.40
N MET A 26 -8.17 -8.82 2.63
CA MET A 26 -7.49 -7.55 2.89
C MET A 26 -6.07 -7.57 2.31
N ARG A 27 -5.28 -8.61 2.61
CA ARG A 27 -3.91 -8.76 2.08
C ARG A 27 -3.89 -8.70 0.55
N ALA A 28 -4.71 -9.51 -0.10
CA ALA A 28 -4.81 -9.57 -1.56
C ALA A 28 -5.30 -8.25 -2.16
N TYR A 29 -6.31 -7.61 -1.56
CA TYR A 29 -6.84 -6.32 -2.01
C TYR A 29 -5.76 -5.23 -1.97
N PHE A 30 -5.09 -5.06 -0.83
CA PHE A 30 -4.10 -4.01 -0.67
C PHE A 30 -2.89 -4.23 -1.57
N MET A 31 -2.37 -5.46 -1.66
CA MET A 31 -1.27 -5.79 -2.57
C MET A 31 -1.61 -5.42 -4.03
N ARG A 32 -2.80 -5.79 -4.51
CA ARG A 32 -3.25 -5.43 -5.87
C ARG A 32 -3.41 -3.91 -6.04
N LYS A 33 -4.03 -3.24 -5.06
CA LYS A 33 -4.26 -1.79 -5.10
C LYS A 33 -2.95 -1.01 -5.13
N ILE A 34 -1.97 -1.38 -4.30
CA ILE A 34 -0.66 -0.73 -4.24
C ILE A 34 0.05 -0.88 -5.59
N ASN A 35 0.16 -2.11 -6.12
CA ASN A 35 0.79 -2.36 -7.42
C ASN A 35 0.13 -1.54 -8.55
N LYS A 36 -1.21 -1.51 -8.61
CA LYS A 36 -1.93 -0.70 -9.61
C LYS A 36 -1.68 0.79 -9.44
N THR A 37 -1.67 1.28 -8.20
CA THR A 37 -1.48 2.70 -7.90
C THR A 37 -0.07 3.16 -8.29
N PHE A 38 0.96 2.40 -7.94
CA PHE A 38 2.35 2.77 -8.27
C PHE A 38 2.68 2.58 -9.75
N LYS A 39 2.06 1.61 -10.42
CA LYS A 39 2.13 1.52 -11.89
C LYS A 39 1.59 2.81 -12.53
N ASN A 40 0.43 3.27 -12.10
CA ASN A 40 -0.16 4.50 -12.63
C ASN A 40 0.69 5.73 -12.28
N LEU A 41 1.19 5.86 -11.05
CA LEU A 41 2.04 6.98 -10.64
C LEU A 41 3.36 7.04 -11.43
N SER A 42 3.93 5.88 -11.79
CA SER A 42 5.16 5.85 -12.60
C SER A 42 4.98 6.37 -14.03
N GLN A 43 3.74 6.51 -14.49
CA GLN A 43 3.39 7.04 -15.82
C GLN A 43 3.01 8.53 -15.78
N VAL A 44 2.98 9.14 -14.60
CA VAL A 44 2.64 10.56 -14.45
C VAL A 44 3.86 11.42 -14.74
N GLU A 45 3.74 12.29 -15.74
CA GLU A 45 4.80 13.23 -16.13
C GLU A 45 4.74 14.55 -15.34
N ASP A 46 3.55 14.98 -14.89
CA ASP A 46 3.37 16.21 -14.12
C ASP A 46 3.93 16.03 -12.69
N PRO A 47 5.00 16.75 -12.32
CA PRO A 47 5.63 16.63 -11.00
C PRO A 47 4.68 16.99 -9.85
N LYS A 48 3.74 17.92 -10.04
CA LYS A 48 2.80 18.34 -8.98
C LYS A 48 1.79 17.24 -8.66
N ILE A 49 1.30 16.57 -9.69
CA ILE A 49 0.41 15.42 -9.55
C ILE A 49 1.16 14.27 -8.88
N LEU A 50 2.42 14.05 -9.27
CA LEU A 50 3.26 13.02 -8.70
C LEU A 50 3.54 13.26 -7.21
N GLU A 51 3.90 14.48 -6.81
CA GLU A 51 4.12 14.87 -5.41
C GLU A 51 2.87 14.68 -4.56
N THR A 52 1.72 15.12 -5.07
CA THR A 52 0.44 14.94 -4.40
C THR A 52 0.12 13.45 -4.22
N GLY A 53 0.39 12.65 -5.25
CA GLY A 53 0.22 11.20 -5.20
C GLY A 53 1.14 10.53 -4.18
N ILE A 54 2.41 10.94 -4.11
CA ILE A 54 3.38 10.43 -3.14
C ILE A 54 2.94 10.76 -1.72
N LYS A 55 2.63 12.03 -1.44
CA LYS A 55 2.17 12.48 -0.12
C LYS A 55 0.94 11.71 0.37
N LYS A 56 -0.03 11.51 -0.52
CA LYS A 56 -1.23 10.71 -0.22
C LYS A 56 -0.90 9.25 0.13
N ASN A 57 0.11 8.67 -0.51
CA ASN A 57 0.53 7.30 -0.23
C ASN A 57 1.40 7.18 1.04
N GLU A 58 2.13 8.23 1.41
CA GLU A 58 2.80 8.33 2.72
C GLU A 58 1.78 8.37 3.86
N GLU A 59 0.71 9.17 3.72
CA GLU A 59 -0.42 9.18 4.66
C GLU A 59 -1.12 7.81 4.71
N LEU A 60 -1.31 7.17 3.54
CA LEU A 60 -1.88 5.84 3.44
C LEU A 60 -1.03 4.80 4.19
N LEU A 61 0.29 4.90 4.17
CA LEU A 61 1.17 3.97 4.89
C LEU A 61 0.84 3.98 6.40
N GLY A 62 0.68 5.18 6.99
CA GLY A 62 0.29 5.30 8.39
C GLY A 62 -1.10 4.70 8.68
N VAL A 63 -2.06 4.89 7.78
CA VAL A 63 -3.39 4.25 7.89
C VAL A 63 -3.28 2.74 7.80
N LEU A 64 -2.51 2.23 6.84
CA LEU A 64 -2.32 0.82 6.57
C LEU A 64 -1.73 0.11 7.79
N THR A 65 -0.69 0.68 8.41
CA THR A 65 -0.07 0.13 9.63
C THR A 65 -1.07 0.00 10.78
N ARG A 66 -1.94 1.00 10.98
CA ARG A 66 -2.99 0.93 12.00
C ARG A 66 -4.01 -0.15 11.68
N GLN A 67 -4.42 -0.26 10.40
CA GLN A 67 -5.39 -1.27 9.97
C GLN A 67 -4.83 -2.70 10.10
N VAL A 68 -3.56 -2.92 9.78
CA VAL A 68 -2.88 -4.20 10.02
C VAL A 68 -2.89 -4.53 11.51
N THR A 69 -2.55 -3.56 12.35
CA THR A 69 -2.53 -3.75 13.80
C THR A 69 -3.91 -4.14 14.33
N LEU A 70 -4.96 -3.45 13.90
CA LEU A 70 -6.35 -3.77 14.27
C LEU A 70 -6.78 -5.15 13.76
N ASN A 71 -6.43 -5.51 12.52
CA ASN A 71 -6.72 -6.83 11.97
C ASN A 71 -6.03 -7.95 12.76
N ASN A 72 -4.83 -7.71 13.27
CA ASN A 72 -4.10 -8.70 14.07
C ASN A 72 -4.66 -8.83 15.50
N ILE A 73 -5.18 -7.75 16.08
CA ILE A 73 -5.84 -7.78 17.41
C ILE A 73 -7.23 -8.42 17.29
N TYR A 74 -7.94 -8.17 16.20
CA TYR A 74 -9.27 -8.68 15.91
C TYR A 74 -9.27 -9.46 14.58
N PRO A 75 -8.67 -10.67 14.56
CA PRO A 75 -8.58 -11.45 13.34
C PRO A 75 -9.97 -11.88 12.88
N SER A 76 -10.23 -11.74 11.60
CA SER A 76 -11.35 -12.40 10.94
C SER A 76 -11.10 -13.92 10.89
N GLY A 77 -12.17 -14.69 10.78
CA GLY A 77 -12.05 -16.12 10.53
C GLY A 77 -11.30 -16.38 9.23
N LYS A 78 -10.52 -17.47 9.18
CA LYS A 78 -9.80 -17.87 7.97
C LYS A 78 -10.76 -18.01 6.80
N SER A 79 -10.35 -17.50 5.64
CA SER A 79 -11.12 -17.65 4.40
C SER A 79 -11.14 -19.12 3.98
N VAL A 80 -12.21 -19.56 3.31
CA VAL A 80 -12.31 -20.92 2.72
C VAL A 80 -11.26 -21.12 1.60
N ILE A 81 -10.69 -20.03 1.09
CA ILE A 81 -9.74 -20.01 -0.03
C ILE A 81 -8.28 -20.18 0.45
N GLU A 82 -8.02 -20.07 1.76
CA GLU A 82 -6.69 -20.22 2.37
C GLU A 82 -6.36 -21.66 2.80
#